data_AF-A0A8H6WZ13-F1
#
_entry.id   AF-A0A8H6WZ13-F1
#
_cell.length_a   1.000
_cell.length_b   1.000
_cell.length_c   1.000
_cell.angle_alpha   90.00
_cell.angle_beta   90.00
_cell.angle_gamma   90.00
#
_symmetry.space_group_name_H-M   'P 1'
#
loop_
_entity.id
_entity.type
_entity.pdbx_description
1 polymer ?
#
loop_
_entity_poly.entity_id
_entity_poly.type
_entity_poly.pdbx_seq_one_letter_code
_entity_poly.pdbx_strand_id
1 'polypeptide(L)'
;MDLLSLPPELLVECLSHLRYRDLEACLQTYHHALCDIILASPLLLYRAELDRAGVEENPRLLTHLSIEERRAALREREENWMFLKRTSVHAAAFDFHATRSIYWVSGDYWIIGDAPDPALTRSNAVKMLRTAPGADGAMGSWRTASAEGRRRVIDFVAAPEELDLVGLITYSASTEQPGMDSLDVHLLSFSTLQPHPRAAIPVVHIHMLSPHDGVPSVTVDVTGRVLAFALFYRQAEQSVFDGLYVYDWHTGLRVCEPKYIAAWSPVGLSFLTPTLTLTPPTDNAVSLSPPEHIASLLLPRLRADIRATSFQFRALPNPPASASANTSERLARSHSRFLPLASRALLQCAFETENGGGEAPPTLHLFVLRRAALLPLLARILSTRSFPREVPWRVWGPQTTRFVDVEADGGMGMHPCTTLAGERLVSVCGGGADFPGLVGTAPRLRVRNFGEGAVRTARRRITQLGTGSGYLETETAYVRVVEAEEPLSPAEEDTITLAHELPSSPVSPASAPASSRRPSFLAFENAAEVYSTLPYVESISRASCTYDAVEIGFESVVGVEFGASLAVRSAEVVRFG
;
A
#
# COMPACT_ATOMS: atom_id res chain seq x y z
N MET A 1 9.12 46.51 5.08
CA MET A 1 7.67 46.29 5.27
C MET A 1 7.53 45.22 6.32
N ASP A 2 6.69 45.45 7.33
CA ASP A 2 6.44 44.49 8.40
C ASP A 2 5.32 43.52 7.95
N LEU A 3 5.58 42.21 7.96
CA LEU A 3 4.59 41.20 7.56
C LEU A 3 3.30 41.33 8.39
N LEU A 4 3.42 41.64 9.68
CA LEU A 4 2.29 41.75 10.60
C LEU A 4 1.48 43.04 10.43
N SER A 5 1.97 43.96 9.58
CA SER A 5 1.19 45.14 9.18
C SER A 5 0.19 44.86 8.06
N LEU A 6 0.19 43.65 7.49
CA LEU A 6 -0.80 43.23 6.50
C LEU A 6 -2.18 43.03 7.15
N PRO A 7 -3.28 43.28 6.41
CA PRO A 7 -4.62 42.91 6.83
C PRO A 7 -4.73 41.41 7.21
N PRO A 8 -5.54 41.05 8.22
CA PRO A 8 -5.69 39.66 8.66
C PRO A 8 -6.06 38.69 7.54
N GLU A 9 -6.84 39.13 6.55
CA GLU A 9 -7.25 38.32 5.41
C GLU A 9 -6.05 37.93 4.53
N LEU A 10 -5.11 38.86 4.31
CA LEU A 10 -3.88 38.58 3.57
C LEU A 10 -2.94 37.69 4.38
N LEU A 11 -2.88 37.86 5.70
CA LEU A 11 -2.12 36.97 6.57
C LEU A 11 -2.70 35.55 6.53
N VAL A 12 -4.02 35.39 6.63
CA VAL A 12 -4.69 34.09 6.49
C VAL A 12 -4.37 33.49 5.13
N GLU A 13 -4.49 34.24 4.03
CA GLU A 13 -4.17 33.74 2.70
C GLU A 13 -2.71 33.28 2.60
N CYS A 14 -1.75 34.08 3.09
CA CYS A 14 -0.33 33.72 3.12
C CYS A 14 -0.07 32.44 3.92
N LEU A 15 -0.61 32.38 5.14
CA LEU A 15 -0.49 31.21 6.03
C LEU A 15 -1.17 29.97 5.43
N SER A 16 -2.17 30.15 4.58
CA SER A 16 -2.91 29.05 3.97
C SER A 16 -2.07 28.24 2.97
N HIS A 17 -0.95 28.79 2.48
CA HIS A 17 0.02 28.11 1.60
C HIS A 17 1.09 27.34 2.38
N LEU A 18 1.12 27.46 3.70
CA LEU A 18 2.08 26.75 4.55
C LEU A 18 1.61 25.32 4.86
N ARG A 19 2.57 24.40 5.06
CA ARG A 19 2.27 23.06 5.55
C ARG A 19 1.93 23.10 7.04
N TYR A 20 1.33 22.04 7.56
CA TYR A 20 0.99 21.96 8.98
C TYR A 20 2.22 22.16 9.88
N ARG A 21 3.37 21.59 9.52
CA ARG A 21 4.62 21.76 10.31
C ARG A 21 5.08 23.21 10.39
N ASP A 22 4.88 23.98 9.34
CA ASP A 22 5.26 25.39 9.30
C ASP A 22 4.27 26.24 10.09
N LEU A 23 2.97 25.91 10.04
CA LEU A 23 1.94 26.51 10.91
C LEU A 23 2.18 26.18 12.39
N GLU A 24 2.55 24.94 12.70
CA GLU A 24 2.92 24.50 14.04
C GLU A 24 4.16 25.25 14.53
N ALA A 25 5.18 25.44 13.70
CA ALA A 25 6.34 26.26 14.02
C ALA A 25 5.96 27.73 14.31
N CYS A 26 5.02 28.31 13.53
CA CYS A 26 4.50 29.65 13.81
C CYS A 26 3.85 29.73 15.19
N LEU A 27 3.01 28.75 15.54
CA LEU A 27 2.37 28.67 16.87
C LEU A 27 3.40 28.54 18.01
N GLN A 28 4.50 27.80 17.78
CA GLN A 28 5.57 27.60 18.75
C GLN A 28 6.41 28.86 19.01
N THR A 29 6.34 29.87 18.15
CA THR A 29 6.98 31.17 18.42
C THR A 29 6.30 31.96 19.54
N TYR A 30 5.07 31.56 19.94
CA TYR A 30 4.24 32.25 20.92
C TYR A 30 3.92 33.73 20.58
N HIS A 31 4.01 34.11 19.30
CA HIS A 31 3.64 35.45 18.88
C HIS A 31 2.10 35.62 18.87
N HIS A 32 1.55 36.33 19.86
CA HIS A 32 0.10 36.47 20.09
C HIS A 32 -0.72 36.73 18.82
N ALA A 33 -0.36 37.73 18.01
CA ALA A 33 -1.12 38.05 16.80
C ALA A 33 -1.18 36.89 15.78
N LEU A 34 -0.09 36.15 15.62
CA LEU A 34 -0.07 35.00 14.70
C LEU A 34 -0.86 33.84 15.29
N CYS A 35 -0.71 33.59 16.59
CA CYS A 35 -1.51 32.59 17.29
C CYS A 35 -3.00 32.88 17.17
N ASP A 36 -3.42 34.12 17.41
CA ASP A 36 -4.81 34.53 17.32
C ASP A 36 -5.35 34.37 15.90
N ILE A 37 -4.60 34.77 14.87
CA ILE A 37 -4.99 34.59 13.46
C ILE A 37 -5.13 33.10 13.09
N ILE A 38 -4.15 32.27 13.46
CA ILE A 38 -4.16 30.84 13.13
C ILE A 38 -5.31 30.13 13.87
N LEU A 39 -5.48 30.39 15.16
CA LEU A 39 -6.46 29.72 16.01
C LEU A 39 -7.88 30.23 15.79
N ALA A 40 -8.06 31.49 15.37
CA ALA A 40 -9.38 32.04 15.06
C ALA A 40 -9.87 31.71 13.63
N SER A 41 -9.00 31.23 12.74
CA SER A 41 -9.36 30.94 11.34
C SER A 41 -9.78 29.47 11.14
N PRO A 42 -11.08 29.17 10.90
CA PRO A 42 -11.52 27.80 10.62
C PRO A 42 -10.84 27.19 9.40
N LEU A 43 -10.51 28.02 8.40
CA LEU A 43 -9.85 27.58 7.17
C LEU A 43 -8.43 27.07 7.44
N LEU A 44 -7.63 27.81 8.21
CA LEU A 44 -6.27 27.41 8.56
C LEU A 44 -6.28 26.13 9.41
N LEU A 45 -7.20 26.05 10.38
CA LEU A 45 -7.38 24.85 11.20
C LEU A 45 -7.81 23.64 10.38
N TYR A 46 -8.71 23.83 9.42
CA TYR A 46 -9.16 22.75 8.52
C TYR A 46 -8.02 22.25 7.63
N ARG A 47 -7.24 23.15 7.00
CA ARG A 47 -6.07 22.77 6.19
C ARG A 47 -4.99 22.05 7.01
N ALA A 48 -4.72 22.53 8.22
CA ALA A 48 -3.83 21.87 9.16
C ALA A 48 -4.30 20.45 9.50
N GLU A 49 -5.60 20.25 9.68
CA GLU A 49 -6.17 18.93 9.95
C GLU A 49 -6.11 17.99 8.73
N LEU A 50 -6.33 18.50 7.51
CA LEU A 50 -6.17 17.74 6.26
C LEU A 50 -4.73 17.22 6.10
N ASP A 51 -3.73 18.10 6.21
CA ASP A 51 -2.31 17.71 6.09
C ASP A 51 -1.90 16.72 7.19
N ARG A 52 -2.39 16.93 8.42
CA ARG A 52 -2.16 16.02 9.55
C ARG A 52 -2.78 14.64 9.35
N ALA A 53 -3.95 14.57 8.70
CA ALA A 53 -4.62 13.33 8.30
C ALA A 53 -4.02 12.70 7.02
N GLY A 54 -3.16 13.44 6.32
CA GLY A 54 -2.51 12.99 5.09
C GLY A 54 -3.48 12.82 3.93
N VAL A 55 -4.51 13.68 3.86
CA VAL A 55 -5.53 13.65 2.82
C VAL A 55 -5.73 15.01 2.16
N GLU A 56 -6.28 15.00 0.96
CA GLU A 56 -6.83 16.18 0.28
C GLU A 56 -8.35 16.12 0.25
N GLU A 57 -9.00 17.29 0.20
CA GLU A 57 -10.45 17.37 0.08
C GLU A 57 -10.90 17.14 -1.36
N ASN A 58 -12.06 16.49 -1.53
CA ASN A 58 -12.78 16.45 -2.78
C ASN A 58 -13.78 17.62 -2.86
N PRO A 59 -13.46 18.73 -3.55
CA PRO A 59 -14.32 19.89 -3.58
C PRO A 59 -15.67 19.58 -4.20
N ARG A 60 -15.77 18.64 -5.15
CA ARG A 60 -17.06 18.29 -5.77
C ARG A 60 -18.07 17.81 -4.75
N LEU A 61 -17.62 17.06 -3.75
CA LEU A 61 -18.49 16.45 -2.74
C LEU A 61 -18.66 17.33 -1.50
N LEU A 62 -17.83 18.38 -1.33
CA LEU A 62 -17.79 19.17 -0.10
C LEU A 62 -18.04 20.67 -0.31
N THR A 63 -18.10 21.17 -1.55
CA THR A 63 -18.29 22.61 -1.85
C THR A 63 -19.56 23.20 -1.26
N HIS A 64 -20.61 22.39 -1.11
CA HIS A 64 -21.88 22.80 -0.51
C HIS A 64 -21.84 22.91 1.02
N LEU A 65 -20.79 22.38 1.66
CA LEU A 65 -20.60 22.45 3.10
C LEU A 65 -19.74 23.67 3.47
N SER A 66 -20.05 24.27 4.62
CA SER A 66 -19.20 25.26 5.27
C SER A 66 -17.87 24.64 5.72
N ILE A 67 -16.86 25.48 5.96
CA ILE A 67 -15.55 25.00 6.42
C ILE A 67 -15.64 24.25 7.76
N GLU A 68 -16.56 24.66 8.64
CA GLU A 68 -16.79 23.98 9.92
C GLU A 68 -17.38 22.57 9.72
N GLU A 69 -18.37 22.43 8.85
CA GLU A 69 -18.96 21.13 8.48
C GLU A 69 -17.94 20.21 7.81
N ARG A 70 -17.11 20.74 6.90
CA ARG A 70 -16.02 19.96 6.28
C ARG A 70 -15.02 19.46 7.30
N ARG A 71 -14.64 20.31 8.25
CA ARG A 71 -13.74 19.95 9.36
C ARG A 71 -14.38 18.91 10.28
N ALA A 72 -15.67 19.03 10.57
CA ALA A 72 -16.41 18.02 11.33
C ALA A 72 -16.40 16.66 10.61
N ALA A 73 -16.69 16.64 9.30
CA ALA A 73 -16.65 15.43 8.48
C ALA A 73 -15.26 14.78 8.45
N LEU A 74 -14.18 15.56 8.36
CA LEU A 74 -12.80 15.05 8.43
C LEU A 74 -12.51 14.40 9.79
N ARG A 75 -12.93 15.02 10.88
CA ARG A 75 -12.71 14.49 12.24
C ARG A 75 -13.51 13.22 12.48
N GLU A 76 -14.76 13.20 12.05
CA GLU A 76 -15.62 12.02 12.12
C GLU A 76 -14.98 10.85 11.37
N ARG A 77 -14.50 11.09 10.14
CA ARG A 77 -13.77 10.10 9.35
C ARG A 77 -12.54 9.56 10.10
N GLU A 78 -11.67 10.42 10.61
CA GLU A 78 -10.47 9.97 11.34
C GLU A 78 -10.83 9.20 12.61
N GLU A 79 -11.89 9.61 13.30
CA GLU A 79 -12.41 8.92 14.47
C GLU A 79 -12.95 7.52 14.11
N ASN A 80 -13.70 7.41 13.02
CA ASN A 80 -14.25 6.15 12.55
C ASN A 80 -13.15 5.16 12.16
N TRP A 81 -12.10 5.61 11.47
CA TRP A 81 -10.94 4.76 11.17
C TRP A 81 -10.16 4.37 12.42
N MET A 82 -9.97 5.30 13.38
CA MET A 82 -9.24 5.01 14.61
C MET A 82 -9.95 3.98 15.48
N PHE A 83 -11.28 4.07 15.58
CA PHE A 83 -12.07 3.19 16.45
C PHE A 83 -12.79 2.08 15.69
N LEU A 84 -12.56 1.95 14.38
CA LEU A 84 -13.26 1.02 13.50
C LEU A 84 -14.79 1.12 13.61
N LYS A 85 -15.31 2.36 13.73
CA LYS A 85 -16.76 2.63 13.71
C LYS A 85 -17.24 2.56 12.27
N ARG A 86 -17.99 1.49 11.96
CA ARG A 86 -18.50 1.22 10.62
C ARG A 86 -19.67 2.17 10.32
N THR A 87 -19.63 2.85 9.18
CA THR A 87 -20.74 3.69 8.73
C THR A 87 -21.74 2.90 7.90
N SER A 88 -21.28 1.90 7.14
CA SER A 88 -22.14 0.91 6.49
C SER A 88 -21.41 -0.40 6.20
N VAL A 89 -22.17 -1.45 5.92
CA VAL A 89 -21.68 -2.76 5.47
C VAL A 89 -22.56 -3.23 4.32
N HIS A 90 -21.94 -3.66 3.22
CA HIS A 90 -22.64 -4.16 2.04
C HIS A 90 -22.05 -5.49 1.59
N ALA A 91 -22.89 -6.52 1.45
CA ALA A 91 -22.47 -7.77 0.85
C ALA A 91 -22.41 -7.63 -0.68
N ALA A 92 -21.32 -8.08 -1.30
CA ALA A 92 -21.20 -8.15 -2.74
C ALA A 92 -21.85 -9.43 -3.27
N ALA A 93 -22.85 -9.30 -4.13
CA ALA A 93 -23.48 -10.41 -4.81
C ALA A 93 -22.70 -10.74 -6.10
N PHE A 94 -22.46 -12.03 -6.35
CA PHE A 94 -21.78 -12.50 -7.56
C PHE A 94 -22.76 -13.26 -8.43
N ASP A 95 -22.92 -12.81 -9.68
CA ASP A 95 -23.61 -13.52 -10.76
C ASP A 95 -22.61 -14.14 -11.77
N PHE A 96 -21.33 -14.17 -11.38
CA PHE A 96 -20.20 -14.67 -12.16
C PHE A 96 -19.25 -15.48 -11.26
N HIS A 97 -18.29 -16.18 -11.87
CA HIS A 97 -17.32 -16.97 -11.13
C HIS A 97 -16.06 -16.13 -10.83
N ALA A 98 -16.10 -15.52 -9.65
CA ALA A 98 -15.06 -14.65 -9.12
C ALA A 98 -13.80 -15.44 -8.71
N THR A 99 -12.65 -15.10 -9.27
CA THR A 99 -11.39 -15.81 -9.03
C THR A 99 -10.42 -15.08 -8.11
N ARG A 100 -9.76 -15.81 -7.21
CA ARG A 100 -8.65 -15.29 -6.38
C ARG A 100 -7.36 -14.98 -7.17
N SER A 101 -7.25 -15.39 -8.43
CA SER A 101 -6.02 -15.19 -9.22
C SER A 101 -5.71 -13.71 -9.46
N ILE A 102 -6.74 -12.88 -9.64
CA ILE A 102 -6.61 -11.45 -9.88
C ILE A 102 -7.74 -10.68 -9.19
N TYR A 103 -7.41 -9.96 -8.13
CA TYR A 103 -8.32 -9.01 -7.49
C TYR A 103 -7.53 -7.90 -6.81
N TRP A 104 -8.12 -6.71 -6.74
CA TRP A 104 -7.45 -5.50 -6.28
C TRP A 104 -8.46 -4.39 -5.93
N VAL A 105 -8.13 -3.48 -5.01
CA VAL A 105 -8.87 -2.22 -4.80
C VAL A 105 -8.10 -1.02 -5.35
N SER A 106 -8.66 -0.33 -6.34
CA SER A 106 -8.08 0.92 -6.86
C SER A 106 -9.05 2.06 -6.60
N GLY A 107 -8.66 2.92 -5.66
CA GLY A 107 -9.45 4.03 -5.14
C GLY A 107 -10.82 3.61 -4.59
N ASP A 108 -11.89 3.98 -5.29
CA ASP A 108 -13.28 3.67 -4.90
C ASP A 108 -13.86 2.42 -5.59
N TYR A 109 -12.99 1.57 -6.17
CA TYR A 109 -13.40 0.39 -6.93
C TYR A 109 -12.71 -0.88 -6.45
N TRP A 110 -13.51 -1.92 -6.26
CA TRP A 110 -13.03 -3.30 -6.12
C TRP A 110 -13.10 -4.00 -7.47
N ILE A 111 -11.98 -4.56 -7.90
CA ILE A 111 -11.82 -5.16 -9.23
C ILE A 111 -11.41 -6.62 -9.05
N ILE A 112 -12.07 -7.53 -9.76
CA ILE A 112 -11.86 -8.97 -9.62
C ILE A 112 -11.98 -9.70 -10.96
N GLY A 113 -11.19 -10.75 -11.17
CA GLY A 113 -11.26 -11.59 -12.35
C GLY A 113 -12.56 -12.39 -12.45
N ASP A 114 -13.06 -12.52 -13.67
CA ASP A 114 -14.17 -13.39 -14.05
C ASP A 114 -13.65 -14.55 -14.90
N ALA A 115 -13.70 -15.77 -14.34
CA ALA A 115 -13.35 -16.99 -15.04
C ALA A 115 -14.62 -17.81 -15.34
N PRO A 116 -15.17 -17.72 -16.56
CA PRO A 116 -16.46 -18.33 -16.89
C PRO A 116 -16.45 -19.86 -16.80
N ASP A 117 -15.27 -20.48 -16.82
CA ASP A 117 -15.10 -21.91 -16.58
C ASP A 117 -14.42 -22.11 -15.21
N PRO A 118 -15.12 -22.65 -14.20
CA PRO A 118 -14.55 -22.95 -12.89
C PRO A 118 -13.36 -23.92 -12.94
N ALA A 119 -13.26 -24.74 -14.00
CA ALA A 119 -12.12 -25.63 -14.20
C ALA A 119 -10.87 -24.90 -14.70
N LEU A 120 -11.04 -23.72 -15.31
CA LEU A 120 -9.95 -22.86 -15.76
C LEU A 120 -9.75 -21.75 -14.72
N THR A 121 -8.63 -21.77 -14.01
CA THR A 121 -8.28 -20.74 -13.00
C THR A 121 -8.03 -19.34 -13.60
N ARG A 122 -8.20 -19.18 -14.91
CA ARG A 122 -7.82 -17.99 -15.66
C ARG A 122 -9.05 -17.20 -16.07
N SER A 123 -8.97 -15.90 -15.82
CA SER A 123 -10.04 -14.98 -16.14
C SER A 123 -10.04 -14.60 -17.62
N ASN A 124 -11.21 -14.33 -18.19
CA ASN A 124 -11.34 -13.76 -19.53
C ASN A 124 -11.72 -12.28 -19.50
N ALA A 125 -12.12 -11.80 -18.32
CA ALA A 125 -12.53 -10.44 -18.07
C ALA A 125 -12.20 -10.06 -16.62
N VAL A 126 -12.31 -8.77 -16.32
CA VAL A 126 -12.35 -8.26 -14.96
C VAL A 126 -13.69 -7.57 -14.71
N LYS A 127 -14.19 -7.72 -13.49
CA LYS A 127 -15.43 -7.15 -12.97
C LYS A 127 -15.08 -6.06 -11.99
N MET A 128 -15.77 -4.93 -12.08
CA MET A 128 -15.51 -3.74 -11.25
C MET A 128 -16.76 -3.37 -10.48
N LEU A 129 -16.63 -3.24 -9.17
CA LEU A 129 -17.67 -2.82 -8.25
C LEU A 129 -17.26 -1.52 -7.57
N ARG A 130 -18.13 -0.52 -7.60
CA ARG A 130 -17.91 0.71 -6.82
C ARG A 130 -18.15 0.43 -5.33
N THR A 131 -17.15 0.69 -4.49
CA THR A 131 -17.23 0.54 -3.03
C THR A 131 -17.88 1.75 -2.34
N ALA A 132 -17.96 2.88 -3.05
CA ALA A 132 -18.75 4.04 -2.69
C ALA A 132 -20.26 3.87 -2.94
N PRO A 133 -21.15 4.25 -1.99
CA PRO A 133 -22.58 4.16 -2.19
C PRO A 133 -23.00 5.19 -3.25
N GLY A 134 -24.05 4.88 -3.98
CA GLY A 134 -24.76 5.86 -4.79
C GLY A 134 -25.45 6.92 -3.93
N ALA A 135 -26.06 7.91 -4.59
CA ALA A 135 -26.89 8.92 -3.91
C ALA A 135 -28.11 8.30 -3.19
N ASP A 136 -28.55 7.13 -3.64
CA ASP A 136 -29.61 6.29 -3.07
C ASP A 136 -29.12 5.35 -1.96
N GLY A 137 -27.82 5.40 -1.63
CA GLY A 137 -27.19 4.47 -0.69
C GLY A 137 -26.97 3.06 -1.24
N ALA A 138 -27.38 2.78 -2.48
CA ALA A 138 -27.19 1.48 -3.10
C ALA A 138 -25.74 1.29 -3.55
N MET A 139 -25.26 0.05 -3.46
CA MET A 139 -23.97 -0.32 -4.02
C MET A 139 -24.03 -0.28 -5.55
N GLY A 140 -22.92 0.05 -6.21
CA GLY A 140 -22.86 0.04 -7.67
C GLY A 140 -23.15 -1.35 -8.25
N SER A 141 -23.56 -1.40 -9.52
CA SER A 141 -23.60 -2.66 -10.27
C SER A 141 -22.21 -3.05 -10.77
N TRP A 142 -21.99 -4.35 -10.95
CA TRP A 142 -20.78 -4.87 -11.57
C TRP A 142 -20.66 -4.40 -13.02
N ARG A 143 -19.51 -3.83 -13.37
CA ARG A 143 -19.14 -3.49 -14.74
C ARG A 143 -18.09 -4.47 -15.24
N THR A 144 -18.13 -4.85 -16.51
CA THR A 144 -17.23 -5.86 -17.08
C THR A 144 -16.30 -5.23 -18.08
N ALA A 145 -14.99 -5.34 -17.87
CA ALA A 145 -13.99 -5.03 -18.88
C ALA A 145 -13.37 -6.33 -19.39
N SER A 146 -13.42 -6.51 -20.70
CA SER A 146 -12.80 -7.65 -21.39
C SER A 146 -12.07 -7.14 -22.62
N ALA A 147 -10.98 -7.81 -22.98
CA ALA A 147 -10.42 -7.62 -24.30
C ALA A 147 -11.35 -8.26 -25.36
N GLU A 148 -11.31 -7.75 -26.59
CA GLU A 148 -12.02 -8.38 -27.70
C GLU A 148 -11.48 -9.78 -28.00
N GLY A 149 -12.26 -10.65 -28.63
CA GLY A 149 -11.85 -12.04 -28.85
C GLY A 149 -11.73 -12.84 -27.55
N ARG A 150 -11.65 -14.17 -27.62
CA ARG A 150 -11.56 -15.04 -26.44
C ARG A 150 -10.17 -15.01 -25.79
N ARG A 151 -9.71 -13.80 -25.43
CA ARG A 151 -8.40 -13.54 -24.82
C ARG A 151 -8.48 -13.80 -23.32
N ARG A 152 -7.38 -14.31 -22.77
CA ARG A 152 -7.27 -14.61 -21.34
C ARG A 152 -6.52 -13.49 -20.66
N VAL A 153 -7.09 -12.98 -19.57
CA VAL A 153 -6.47 -11.95 -18.73
C VAL A 153 -5.51 -12.64 -17.76
N ILE A 154 -4.25 -12.20 -17.77
CA ILE A 154 -3.21 -12.66 -16.84
C ILE A 154 -3.22 -11.79 -15.60
N ASP A 155 -3.23 -10.47 -15.81
CA ASP A 155 -3.21 -9.44 -14.78
C ASP A 155 -3.84 -8.15 -15.31
N PHE A 156 -4.04 -7.16 -14.45
CA PHE A 156 -4.51 -5.84 -14.84
C PHE A 156 -3.88 -4.73 -14.01
N VAL A 157 -3.93 -3.51 -14.54
CA VAL A 157 -3.64 -2.29 -13.79
C VAL A 157 -4.83 -1.34 -13.90
N ALA A 158 -5.15 -0.63 -12.83
CA ALA A 158 -6.24 0.35 -12.84
C ALA A 158 -5.84 1.63 -12.10
N ALA A 159 -6.08 2.76 -12.75
CA ALA A 159 -5.94 4.10 -12.18
C ALA A 159 -7.18 4.94 -12.51
N PRO A 160 -8.36 4.57 -11.95
CA PRO A 160 -9.64 5.17 -12.32
C PRO A 160 -9.68 6.67 -12.06
N GLU A 161 -9.17 7.12 -10.91
CA GLU A 161 -9.22 8.53 -10.55
C GLU A 161 -8.21 9.34 -11.36
N GLU A 162 -6.92 8.96 -11.35
CA GLU A 162 -5.87 9.77 -11.98
C GLU A 162 -5.95 9.76 -13.50
N LEU A 163 -6.14 8.58 -14.11
CA LEU A 163 -5.92 8.39 -15.54
C LEU A 163 -7.17 8.01 -16.32
N ASP A 164 -8.28 7.69 -15.64
CA ASP A 164 -9.43 7.01 -16.25
C ASP A 164 -9.00 5.76 -17.02
N LEU A 165 -8.05 4.98 -16.48
CA LEU A 165 -7.40 3.90 -17.20
C LEU A 165 -7.64 2.55 -16.52
N VAL A 166 -7.96 1.54 -17.31
CA VAL A 166 -7.74 0.12 -17.00
C VAL A 166 -6.92 -0.52 -18.12
N GLY A 167 -5.78 -1.08 -17.76
CA GLY A 167 -4.93 -1.86 -18.66
C GLY A 167 -5.14 -3.35 -18.40
N LEU A 168 -5.60 -4.10 -19.38
CA LEU A 168 -5.73 -5.56 -19.30
C LEU A 168 -4.53 -6.23 -19.95
N ILE A 169 -3.75 -7.00 -19.19
CA ILE A 169 -2.65 -7.78 -19.72
C ILE A 169 -3.22 -9.12 -20.15
N THR A 170 -3.20 -9.39 -21.45
CA THR A 170 -3.78 -10.59 -22.02
C THR A 170 -2.75 -11.42 -22.76
N TYR A 171 -3.06 -12.71 -22.90
CA TYR A 171 -2.38 -13.54 -23.88
C TYR A 171 -3.40 -14.30 -24.74
N SER A 172 -3.05 -14.50 -26.00
CA SER A 172 -3.89 -15.21 -26.97
C SER A 172 -3.08 -15.78 -28.13
N ALA A 173 -3.61 -16.81 -28.79
CA ALA A 173 -2.96 -17.39 -29.97
C ALA A 173 -2.76 -16.32 -31.05
N SER A 174 -1.54 -16.22 -31.58
CA SER A 174 -1.21 -15.26 -32.62
C SER A 174 -1.86 -15.63 -33.94
N THR A 175 -2.45 -14.63 -34.60
CA THR A 175 -2.96 -14.76 -35.97
C THR A 175 -1.85 -14.67 -37.01
N GLU A 176 -0.74 -14.01 -36.70
CA GLU A 176 0.37 -13.76 -37.62
C GLU A 176 1.37 -14.93 -37.64
N GLN A 177 1.60 -15.55 -36.48
CA GLN A 177 2.55 -16.66 -36.33
C GLN A 177 1.87 -17.87 -35.70
N PRO A 178 1.36 -18.81 -36.51
CA PRO A 178 0.70 -20.01 -36.02
C PRO A 178 1.59 -20.79 -35.04
N GLY A 179 1.04 -21.13 -33.89
CA GLY A 179 1.75 -21.86 -32.84
C GLY A 179 2.50 -20.98 -31.84
N MET A 180 2.47 -19.66 -31.98
CA MET A 180 2.95 -18.72 -30.97
C MET A 180 1.76 -18.02 -30.31
N ASP A 181 1.90 -17.66 -29.03
CA ASP A 181 0.95 -16.77 -28.36
C ASP A 181 1.46 -15.32 -28.41
N SER A 182 0.56 -14.36 -28.39
CA SER A 182 0.85 -12.92 -28.28
C SER A 182 0.58 -12.46 -26.85
N LEU A 183 1.49 -11.70 -26.26
CA LEU A 183 1.30 -10.99 -25.00
C LEU A 183 1.01 -9.52 -25.29
N ASP A 184 -0.17 -9.06 -24.90
CA ASP A 184 -0.68 -7.73 -25.25
C ASP A 184 -1.22 -6.97 -24.02
N VAL A 185 -1.17 -5.64 -24.06
CA VAL A 185 -1.83 -4.78 -23.08
C VAL A 185 -2.95 -3.99 -23.76
N HIS A 186 -4.19 -4.25 -23.35
CA HIS A 186 -5.36 -3.51 -23.83
C HIS A 186 -5.63 -2.32 -22.92
N LEU A 187 -5.51 -1.11 -23.46
CA LEU A 187 -5.71 0.15 -22.76
C LEU A 187 -7.13 0.64 -22.97
N LEU A 188 -7.96 0.52 -21.92
CA LEU A 188 -9.36 0.94 -21.95
C LEU A 188 -9.58 2.13 -21.02
N SER A 189 -10.51 3.01 -21.39
CA SER A 189 -11.03 4.04 -20.47
C SER A 189 -11.84 3.35 -19.37
N PHE A 190 -11.52 3.64 -18.11
CA PHE A 190 -12.19 3.04 -16.96
C PHE A 190 -13.68 3.42 -16.90
N SER A 191 -14.02 4.66 -17.26
CA SER A 191 -15.37 5.19 -17.25
C SER A 191 -16.25 4.65 -18.39
N THR A 192 -15.68 4.35 -19.56
CA THR A 192 -16.44 3.91 -20.75
C THR A 192 -16.25 2.44 -21.11
N LEU A 193 -15.15 1.83 -20.64
CA LEU A 193 -14.67 0.49 -21.01
C LEU A 193 -14.42 0.32 -22.52
N GLN A 194 -14.24 1.44 -23.22
CA GLN A 194 -13.85 1.50 -24.63
C GLN A 194 -12.35 1.77 -24.73
N PRO A 195 -11.72 1.58 -25.92
CA PRO A 195 -10.35 2.01 -26.18
C PRO A 195 -10.05 3.39 -25.59
N HIS A 196 -8.96 3.50 -24.82
CA HIS A 196 -8.67 4.71 -24.08
C HIS A 196 -8.40 5.90 -25.04
N PRO A 197 -9.11 7.03 -24.93
CA PRO A 197 -9.02 8.11 -25.93
C PRO A 197 -7.66 8.81 -25.99
N ARG A 198 -6.88 8.75 -24.91
CA ARG A 198 -5.49 9.26 -24.85
C ARG A 198 -4.43 8.28 -25.34
N ALA A 199 -4.79 7.02 -25.62
CA ALA A 199 -3.88 6.03 -26.16
C ALA A 199 -3.95 6.05 -27.69
N ALA A 200 -2.86 6.49 -28.33
CA ALA A 200 -2.71 6.44 -29.78
C ALA A 200 -2.75 4.99 -30.31
N ILE A 201 -2.26 4.05 -29.50
CA ILE A 201 -2.28 2.61 -29.77
C ILE A 201 -3.02 1.93 -28.61
N PRO A 202 -4.31 1.57 -28.79
CA PRO A 202 -5.11 0.97 -27.71
C PRO A 202 -4.67 -0.43 -27.28
N VAL A 203 -3.89 -1.12 -28.11
CA VAL A 203 -3.36 -2.45 -27.83
C VAL A 203 -1.85 -2.41 -28.02
N VAL A 204 -1.12 -2.41 -26.91
CA VAL A 204 0.35 -2.41 -26.92
C VAL A 204 0.81 -3.85 -26.97
N HIS A 205 1.39 -4.25 -28.10
CA HIS A 205 2.03 -5.55 -28.23
C HIS A 205 3.35 -5.56 -27.47
N ILE A 206 3.54 -6.55 -26.59
CA ILE A 206 4.75 -6.67 -25.79
C ILE A 206 5.76 -7.55 -26.52
N HIS A 207 5.39 -8.80 -26.78
CA HIS A 207 6.19 -9.77 -27.53
C HIS A 207 5.40 -11.07 -27.78
N MET A 208 6.00 -11.94 -28.58
CA MET A 208 5.52 -13.27 -28.91
C MET A 208 6.07 -14.30 -27.91
N LEU A 209 5.19 -15.22 -27.48
CA LEU A 209 5.49 -16.33 -26.57
C LEU A 209 5.55 -17.63 -27.35
N SER A 210 6.61 -18.41 -27.13
CA SER A 210 6.64 -19.81 -27.55
C SER A 210 5.76 -20.64 -26.61
N PRO A 211 5.12 -21.72 -27.09
CA PRO A 211 4.44 -22.69 -26.23
C PRO A 211 5.34 -23.25 -25.12
N HIS A 212 6.67 -23.22 -25.33
CA HIS A 212 7.67 -23.67 -24.35
C HIS A 212 7.92 -22.67 -23.22
N ASP A 213 7.63 -21.38 -23.42
CA ASP A 213 7.87 -20.36 -22.39
C ASP A 213 6.82 -20.44 -21.28
N GLY A 214 5.64 -20.98 -21.60
CA GLY A 214 4.48 -20.95 -20.72
C GLY A 214 3.92 -19.53 -20.58
N VAL A 215 3.15 -19.29 -19.51
CA VAL A 215 2.55 -17.97 -19.26
C VAL A 215 3.31 -17.27 -18.15
N PRO A 216 3.74 -16.01 -18.36
CA PRO A 216 4.48 -15.29 -17.34
C PRO A 216 3.60 -14.96 -16.14
N SER A 217 4.23 -14.85 -14.98
CA SER A 217 3.70 -14.00 -13.92
C SER A 217 4.01 -12.55 -14.27
N VAL A 218 3.02 -11.69 -14.12
CA VAL A 218 3.13 -10.27 -14.43
C VAL A 218 3.00 -9.49 -13.13
N THR A 219 3.76 -8.40 -13.03
CA THR A 219 3.45 -7.33 -12.08
C THR A 219 3.48 -6.04 -12.84
N VAL A 220 2.39 -5.28 -12.76
CA VAL A 220 2.20 -4.05 -13.53
C VAL A 220 1.93 -2.88 -12.59
N ASP A 221 2.42 -1.71 -12.97
CA ASP A 221 2.08 -0.46 -12.31
C ASP A 221 2.03 0.69 -13.33
N VAL A 222 1.27 1.75 -13.02
CA VAL A 222 1.09 2.91 -13.91
C VAL A 222 1.11 4.22 -13.14
N THR A 223 1.86 5.19 -13.65
CA THR A 223 1.86 6.59 -13.16
C THR A 223 1.99 7.54 -14.33
N GLY A 224 1.14 8.56 -14.38
CA GLY A 224 1.16 9.53 -15.46
C GLY A 224 1.11 8.89 -16.85
N ARG A 225 2.18 9.02 -17.63
CA ARG A 225 2.33 8.43 -18.97
C ARG A 225 3.09 7.11 -18.96
N VAL A 226 3.70 6.74 -17.85
CA VAL A 226 4.57 5.58 -17.74
C VAL A 226 3.75 4.37 -17.31
N LEU A 227 3.69 3.37 -18.18
CA LEU A 227 3.22 2.03 -17.87
C LEU A 227 4.45 1.13 -17.76
N ALA A 228 4.63 0.48 -16.63
CA ALA A 228 5.74 -0.43 -16.42
C ALA A 228 5.21 -1.78 -15.94
N PHE A 229 5.83 -2.85 -16.41
CA PHE A 229 5.53 -4.19 -15.92
C PHE A 229 6.77 -5.07 -15.93
N ALA A 230 6.84 -5.97 -14.96
CA ALA A 230 7.86 -6.98 -14.84
C ALA A 230 7.27 -8.34 -15.25
N LEU A 231 7.97 -9.05 -16.14
CA LEU A 231 7.62 -10.39 -16.58
C LEU A 231 8.54 -11.41 -15.93
N PHE A 232 7.96 -12.55 -15.53
CA PHE A 232 8.67 -13.66 -14.92
C PHE A 232 8.15 -15.01 -15.44
N TYR A 233 9.03 -15.81 -16.05
CA TYR A 233 8.71 -17.12 -16.63
C TYR A 233 9.25 -18.26 -15.76
N ARG A 234 8.38 -18.86 -14.94
CA ARG A 234 8.77 -19.94 -14.00
C ARG A 234 9.36 -21.18 -14.69
N GLN A 235 8.97 -21.48 -15.93
CA GLN A 235 9.30 -22.75 -16.60
C GLN A 235 10.55 -22.69 -17.47
N ALA A 236 11.10 -21.50 -17.73
CA ALA A 236 12.28 -21.34 -18.56
C ALA A 236 13.48 -20.99 -17.65
N GLU A 237 14.48 -21.89 -17.56
CA GLU A 237 15.67 -21.72 -16.69
C GLU A 237 16.53 -20.47 -16.99
N GLN A 238 16.15 -19.68 -18.00
CA GLN A 238 16.62 -18.33 -18.30
C GLN A 238 15.77 -17.81 -19.47
N SER A 239 14.57 -17.30 -19.18
CA SER A 239 13.82 -16.64 -20.24
C SER A 239 14.53 -15.34 -20.61
N VAL A 240 14.88 -15.19 -21.88
CA VAL A 240 15.38 -13.91 -22.42
C VAL A 240 14.35 -12.78 -22.29
N PHE A 241 13.11 -13.13 -21.94
CA PHE A 241 12.01 -12.21 -21.75
C PHE A 241 11.78 -11.83 -20.29
N ASP A 242 12.49 -12.45 -19.33
CA ASP A 242 12.46 -12.02 -17.93
C ASP A 242 13.03 -10.61 -17.82
N GLY A 243 12.19 -9.66 -17.46
CA GLY A 243 12.62 -8.27 -17.48
C GLY A 243 11.57 -7.24 -17.11
N LEU A 244 12.07 -6.03 -16.91
CA LEU A 244 11.29 -4.81 -16.76
C LEU A 244 11.06 -4.19 -18.13
N TYR A 245 9.80 -4.00 -18.48
CA TYR A 245 9.40 -3.30 -19.68
C TYR A 245 8.73 -1.99 -19.30
N VAL A 246 9.08 -0.91 -19.99
CA VAL A 246 8.58 0.44 -19.70
C VAL A 246 8.08 1.07 -21.00
N TYR A 247 6.82 1.49 -20.99
CA TYR A 247 6.12 2.06 -22.14
C TYR A 247 5.54 3.43 -21.78
N ASP A 248 5.50 4.32 -22.78
CA ASP A 248 4.63 5.48 -22.75
C ASP A 248 3.27 5.05 -23.30
N TRP A 249 2.32 4.76 -22.40
CA TRP A 249 1.03 4.18 -22.79
C TRP A 249 0.18 5.12 -23.66
N HIS A 250 0.44 6.43 -23.66
CA HIS A 250 -0.19 7.33 -24.61
C HIS A 250 0.23 7.06 -26.05
N THR A 251 1.50 6.72 -26.27
CA THR A 251 2.06 6.53 -27.61
C THR A 251 2.13 5.06 -28.02
N GLY A 252 2.09 4.14 -27.05
CA GLY A 252 2.39 2.73 -27.23
C GLY A 252 3.87 2.44 -27.48
N LEU A 253 4.75 3.46 -27.43
CA LEU A 253 6.18 3.30 -27.66
C LEU A 253 6.91 2.92 -26.38
N ARG A 254 7.92 2.07 -26.55
CA ARG A 254 8.83 1.66 -25.47
C ARG A 254 9.73 2.83 -25.08
N VAL A 255 9.84 3.10 -23.78
CA VAL A 255 10.64 4.21 -23.22
C VAL A 255 12.12 3.84 -23.15
N CYS A 256 12.43 2.58 -22.83
CA CYS A 256 13.80 2.07 -22.74
C CYS A 256 13.86 0.58 -23.13
N GLU A 257 15.04 0.10 -23.51
CA GLU A 257 15.24 -1.34 -23.74
C GLU A 257 14.83 -2.17 -22.50
N PRO A 258 14.27 -3.39 -22.69
CA PRO A 258 13.92 -4.26 -21.59
C PRO A 258 15.13 -4.50 -20.70
N LYS A 259 14.97 -4.30 -19.40
CA LYS A 259 16.04 -4.58 -18.45
C LYS A 259 15.86 -5.98 -17.92
N TYR A 260 16.88 -6.80 -18.04
CA TYR A 260 16.90 -8.10 -17.40
C TYR A 260 16.68 -7.95 -15.89
N ILE A 261 15.74 -8.71 -15.35
CA ILE A 261 15.57 -8.88 -13.92
C ILE A 261 15.86 -10.34 -13.63
N ALA A 262 16.66 -10.61 -12.61
CA ALA A 262 17.12 -11.96 -12.34
C ALA A 262 15.96 -12.93 -12.09
N ALA A 263 15.96 -14.00 -12.88
CA ALA A 263 14.89 -14.97 -13.13
C ALA A 263 14.59 -15.94 -11.96
N TRP A 264 14.75 -15.52 -10.71
CA TRP A 264 14.56 -16.44 -9.56
C TRP A 264 13.29 -16.16 -8.76
N SER A 265 12.53 -15.11 -9.08
CA SER A 265 11.28 -14.83 -8.36
C SER A 265 10.36 -13.82 -9.01
N PRO A 266 9.05 -13.87 -8.69
CA PRO A 266 8.13 -12.79 -9.02
C PRO A 266 8.70 -11.45 -8.53
N VAL A 267 8.59 -10.45 -9.39
CA VAL A 267 9.23 -9.14 -9.22
C VAL A 267 8.17 -8.10 -8.91
N GLY A 268 8.22 -7.56 -7.70
CA GLY A 268 7.49 -6.39 -7.30
C GLY A 268 7.92 -5.17 -8.09
N LEU A 269 6.95 -4.32 -8.43
CA LEU A 269 7.20 -3.03 -9.06
C LEU A 269 6.31 -2.00 -8.37
N SER A 270 6.88 -0.85 -8.01
CA SER A 270 6.08 0.28 -7.55
C SER A 270 6.78 1.62 -7.78
N PHE A 271 6.01 2.67 -8.08
CA PHE A 271 6.53 4.03 -8.24
C PHE A 271 6.68 4.76 -6.89
N LEU A 272 7.87 5.31 -6.65
CA LEU A 272 8.14 6.27 -5.57
C LEU A 272 7.84 7.70 -6.01
N THR A 273 8.18 8.02 -7.25
CA THR A 273 7.85 9.26 -7.96
C THR A 273 7.51 8.89 -9.40
N PRO A 274 6.96 9.80 -10.22
CA PRO A 274 6.66 9.49 -11.63
C PRO A 274 7.89 9.07 -12.45
N THR A 275 9.09 9.36 -11.96
CA THR A 275 10.36 9.08 -12.64
C THR A 275 11.25 8.11 -11.86
N LEU A 276 10.78 7.54 -10.75
CA LEU A 276 11.57 6.69 -9.87
C LEU A 276 10.76 5.46 -9.45
N THR A 277 11.22 4.29 -9.85
CA THR A 277 10.64 2.99 -9.47
C THR A 277 11.52 2.26 -8.45
N LEU A 278 10.87 1.46 -7.60
CA LEU A 278 11.51 0.42 -6.82
C LEU A 278 11.36 -0.92 -7.54
N THR A 279 12.50 -1.59 -7.71
CA THR A 279 12.59 -2.93 -8.32
C THR A 279 13.54 -3.80 -7.49
N PRO A 280 13.33 -5.12 -7.39
CA PRO A 280 14.23 -5.98 -6.65
C PRO A 280 15.53 -6.21 -7.47
N PRO A 281 16.73 -6.02 -6.88
CA PRO A 281 18.00 -6.55 -7.35
C PRO A 281 18.22 -8.01 -6.91
N THR A 282 19.36 -8.55 -7.31
CA THR A 282 19.82 -9.92 -7.01
C THR A 282 20.27 -10.18 -5.58
N ASP A 283 20.58 -9.16 -4.78
CA ASP A 283 21.43 -9.33 -3.58
C ASP A 283 20.90 -8.58 -2.34
N ASN A 284 19.75 -9.01 -1.79
CA ASN A 284 19.20 -8.50 -0.52
C ASN A 284 19.16 -6.96 -0.42
N ALA A 285 18.74 -6.30 -1.50
CA ALA A 285 18.62 -4.87 -1.57
C ALA A 285 17.31 -4.51 -2.29
N VAL A 286 16.99 -3.22 -2.38
CA VAL A 286 15.93 -2.71 -3.24
C VAL A 286 16.53 -1.69 -4.19
N SER A 287 16.41 -1.88 -5.49
CA SER A 287 16.97 -0.97 -6.49
C SER A 287 16.07 0.23 -6.72
N LEU A 288 16.68 1.40 -6.76
CA LEU A 288 16.12 2.65 -7.21
C LEU A 288 16.52 2.86 -8.66
N SER A 289 15.53 2.86 -9.55
CA SER A 289 15.78 3.05 -10.97
C SER A 289 14.80 4.07 -11.58
N PRO A 290 15.27 5.13 -12.25
CA PRO A 290 14.63 5.69 -13.45
C PRO A 290 14.69 4.64 -14.58
N PRO A 291 14.46 4.97 -15.87
CA PRO A 291 14.91 4.09 -16.94
C PRO A 291 16.39 3.65 -16.84
N GLU A 292 17.21 4.13 -15.89
CA GLU A 292 18.55 3.60 -15.52
C GLU A 292 18.64 3.30 -14.01
N HIS A 293 19.61 2.50 -13.55
CA HIS A 293 19.83 2.26 -12.12
C HIS A 293 20.50 3.49 -11.46
N ILE A 294 19.95 3.97 -10.35
CA ILE A 294 20.54 5.08 -9.56
C ILE A 294 21.30 4.52 -8.35
N ALA A 295 20.64 3.71 -7.53
CA ALA A 295 21.16 3.25 -6.25
C ALA A 295 20.45 1.98 -5.78
N SER A 296 21.04 1.28 -4.83
CA SER A 296 20.50 0.10 -4.17
C SER A 296 20.36 0.39 -2.68
N LEU A 297 19.17 0.22 -2.15
CA LEU A 297 18.84 0.35 -0.73
C LEU A 297 19.03 -1.02 -0.07
N LEU A 298 20.15 -1.24 0.61
CA LEU A 298 20.48 -2.52 1.23
C LEU A 298 19.47 -2.84 2.35
N LEU A 299 18.98 -4.07 2.39
CA LEU A 299 18.16 -4.61 3.47
C LEU A 299 19.05 -5.09 4.63
N PRO A 300 18.49 -5.37 5.83
CA PRO A 300 19.25 -5.98 6.91
C PRO A 300 19.89 -7.28 6.44
N ARG A 301 21.12 -7.56 6.87
CA ARG A 301 21.88 -8.69 6.35
C ARG A 301 21.20 -10.01 6.75
N LEU A 302 20.95 -10.86 5.75
CA LEU A 302 20.47 -12.22 5.97
C LEU A 302 21.63 -13.11 6.40
N ARG A 303 21.31 -14.21 7.10
CA ARG A 303 22.28 -15.26 7.37
C ARG A 303 22.82 -15.84 6.06
N ALA A 304 24.06 -16.35 6.10
CA ALA A 304 24.75 -16.84 4.91
C ALA A 304 24.06 -18.03 4.20
N ASP A 305 23.24 -18.79 4.93
CA ASP A 305 22.46 -19.92 4.42
C ASP A 305 21.06 -19.55 3.93
N ILE A 306 20.70 -18.26 3.97
CA ILE A 306 19.37 -17.76 3.68
C ILE A 306 19.41 -16.83 2.47
N ARG A 307 18.45 -17.01 1.56
CA ARG A 307 18.28 -16.16 0.38
C ARG A 307 16.91 -15.50 0.39
N ALA A 308 16.86 -14.21 0.10
CA ALA A 308 15.59 -13.53 -0.18
C ALA A 308 15.09 -13.85 -1.59
N THR A 309 13.81 -14.18 -1.68
CA THR A 309 13.06 -14.49 -2.88
C THR A 309 11.72 -13.74 -2.87
N SER A 310 10.98 -13.82 -3.96
CA SER A 310 9.61 -13.35 -4.13
C SER A 310 9.34 -11.91 -3.68
N PHE A 311 10.15 -10.94 -4.10
CA PHE A 311 9.90 -9.55 -3.74
C PHE A 311 8.59 -9.05 -4.35
N GLN A 312 7.76 -8.37 -3.56
CA GLN A 312 6.55 -7.69 -3.99
C GLN A 312 6.54 -6.26 -3.44
N PHE A 313 6.25 -5.29 -4.31
CA PHE A 313 6.09 -3.89 -3.95
C PHE A 313 4.70 -3.41 -4.31
N ARG A 314 4.09 -2.65 -3.40
CA ARG A 314 2.76 -2.08 -3.60
C ARG A 314 2.69 -0.71 -2.94
N ALA A 315 2.12 0.27 -3.61
CA ALA A 315 1.87 1.59 -3.03
C ALA A 315 0.62 2.21 -3.64
N LEU A 316 -0.28 2.73 -2.80
CA LEU A 316 -1.49 3.40 -3.24
C LEU A 316 -1.81 4.60 -2.35
N PRO A 317 -2.17 5.76 -2.94
CA PRO A 317 -2.18 6.01 -4.38
C PRO A 317 -0.77 6.16 -4.97
N ASN A 318 -0.66 5.95 -6.28
CA ASN A 318 0.54 6.23 -7.04
C ASN A 318 0.86 7.73 -7.04
N PRO A 319 2.16 8.09 -7.18
CA PRO A 319 2.54 9.49 -7.28
C PRO A 319 1.94 10.08 -8.56
N PRO A 320 1.35 11.30 -8.52
CA PRO A 320 0.78 11.90 -9.70
C PRO A 320 1.88 12.35 -10.66
N ALA A 321 1.64 12.23 -11.97
CA ALA A 321 2.59 12.60 -13.05
C ALA A 321 3.21 14.01 -12.89
N SER A 322 2.40 14.95 -12.43
CA SER A 322 2.76 16.33 -12.17
C SER A 322 1.96 16.82 -10.96
N ALA A 323 2.58 17.66 -10.13
CA ALA A 323 1.94 18.24 -8.96
C ALA A 323 0.68 19.06 -9.29
N SER A 324 0.56 19.58 -10.52
CA SER A 324 -0.55 20.46 -10.92
C SER A 324 -1.52 19.83 -11.92
N ALA A 325 -1.10 18.83 -12.71
CA ALA A 325 -1.72 18.66 -14.02
C ALA A 325 -3.13 18.06 -14.02
N ASN A 326 -3.59 17.30 -13.03
CA ASN A 326 -4.90 16.63 -13.11
C ASN A 326 -5.66 16.54 -11.77
N THR A 327 -5.36 17.39 -10.79
CA THR A 327 -6.03 17.31 -9.48
C THR A 327 -7.55 17.45 -9.63
N SER A 328 -8.03 18.36 -10.47
CA SER A 328 -9.47 18.52 -10.72
C SER A 328 -10.11 17.29 -11.36
N GLU A 329 -9.49 16.69 -12.40
CA GLU A 329 -10.01 15.47 -13.04
C GLU A 329 -10.01 14.28 -12.06
N ARG A 330 -8.93 14.12 -11.30
CA ARG A 330 -8.81 13.07 -10.28
C ARG A 330 -9.96 13.15 -9.27
N LEU A 331 -10.19 14.35 -8.75
CA LEU A 331 -11.24 14.60 -7.76
C LEU A 331 -12.65 14.44 -8.36
N ALA A 332 -12.83 14.78 -9.64
CA ALA A 332 -14.09 14.62 -10.34
C ALA A 332 -14.49 13.15 -10.54
N ARG A 333 -13.52 12.24 -10.65
CA ARG A 333 -13.78 10.79 -10.82
C ARG A 333 -13.94 10.05 -9.49
N SER A 334 -13.34 10.54 -8.40
CA SER A 334 -13.50 9.93 -7.08
C SER A 334 -14.88 10.20 -6.47
N HIS A 335 -15.35 9.21 -5.71
CA HIS A 335 -16.55 9.22 -4.89
C HIS A 335 -16.25 9.39 -3.39
N SER A 336 -14.98 9.40 -3.00
CA SER A 336 -14.54 9.68 -1.64
C SER A 336 -14.46 11.18 -1.37
N ARG A 337 -14.90 11.59 -0.17
CA ARG A 337 -14.85 12.98 0.29
C ARG A 337 -13.41 13.45 0.53
N PHE A 338 -12.55 12.53 0.93
CA PHE A 338 -11.14 12.78 1.23
C PHE A 338 -10.29 11.73 0.52
N LEU A 339 -9.31 12.18 -0.26
CA LEU A 339 -8.39 11.29 -0.97
C LEU A 339 -7.04 11.27 -0.26
N PRO A 340 -6.39 10.11 -0.11
CA PRO A 340 -5.05 10.07 0.45
C PRO A 340 -4.03 10.83 -0.41
N LEU A 341 -3.13 11.57 0.26
CA LEU A 341 -2.03 12.24 -0.42
C LEU A 341 -0.99 11.20 -0.85
N ALA A 342 -0.77 11.07 -2.16
CA ALA A 342 0.24 10.15 -2.69
C ALA A 342 1.62 10.39 -2.08
N SER A 343 2.05 11.63 -1.87
CA SER A 343 3.35 11.93 -1.25
C SER A 343 3.54 11.35 0.16
N ARG A 344 2.44 11.02 0.85
CA ARG A 344 2.42 10.43 2.19
C ARG A 344 2.06 8.95 2.21
N ALA A 345 1.73 8.37 1.07
CA ALA A 345 1.35 6.97 0.98
C ALA A 345 2.44 6.04 1.53
N LEU A 346 1.99 4.93 2.12
CA LEU A 346 2.84 3.80 2.41
C LEU A 346 3.18 3.07 1.13
N LEU A 347 4.34 2.44 1.16
CA LEU A 347 4.74 1.43 0.22
C LEU A 347 4.99 0.15 1.01
N GLN A 348 4.31 -0.92 0.66
CA GLN A 348 4.53 -2.24 1.22
C GLN A 348 5.61 -2.95 0.42
N CYS A 349 6.55 -3.54 1.16
CA CYS A 349 7.57 -4.43 0.66
C CYS A 349 7.38 -5.80 1.33
N ALA A 350 7.02 -6.80 0.55
CA ALA A 350 6.94 -8.18 1.01
C ALA A 350 8.01 -9.01 0.29
N PHE A 351 8.62 -9.98 0.98
CA PHE A 351 9.56 -10.91 0.36
C PHE A 351 9.59 -12.21 1.17
N GLU A 352 9.97 -13.30 0.51
CA GLU A 352 10.17 -14.59 1.14
C GLU A 352 11.65 -14.81 1.41
N THR A 353 11.97 -15.64 2.41
CA THR A 353 13.32 -16.15 2.59
C THR A 353 13.32 -17.67 2.58
N GLU A 354 14.24 -18.24 1.84
CA GLU A 354 14.44 -19.68 1.72
C GLU A 354 15.78 -20.08 2.33
N ASN A 355 15.77 -21.20 3.06
CA ASN A 355 17.00 -21.83 3.53
C ASN A 355 17.62 -22.62 2.38
N GLY A 356 18.94 -22.51 2.18
CA GLY A 356 19.67 -23.21 1.10
C GLY A 356 19.56 -24.75 1.14
N GLY A 357 19.10 -25.33 2.26
CA GLY A 357 18.83 -26.76 2.40
C GLY A 357 17.48 -27.24 1.87
N GLY A 358 16.56 -26.34 1.49
CA GLY A 358 15.29 -26.67 0.81
C GLY A 358 14.21 -27.40 1.65
N GLU A 359 14.49 -27.82 2.88
CA GLU A 359 13.52 -28.59 3.69
C GLU A 359 12.50 -27.72 4.44
N ALA A 360 12.85 -26.46 4.77
CA ALA A 360 11.97 -25.57 5.53
C ALA A 360 11.03 -24.79 4.58
N PRO A 361 9.77 -24.55 4.97
CA PRO A 361 8.90 -23.66 4.21
C PRO A 361 9.49 -22.25 4.17
N PRO A 362 9.27 -21.49 3.08
CA PRO A 362 9.73 -20.11 3.00
C PRO A 362 9.11 -19.27 4.12
N THR A 363 9.92 -18.39 4.71
CA THR A 363 9.44 -17.42 5.72
C THR A 363 9.07 -16.12 5.03
N LEU A 364 7.88 -15.61 5.30
CA LEU A 364 7.40 -14.35 4.72
C LEU A 364 7.76 -13.16 5.62
N HIS A 365 8.40 -12.17 5.02
CA HIS A 365 8.74 -10.89 5.63
C HIS A 365 7.92 -9.77 5.02
N LEU A 366 7.45 -8.87 5.88
CA LEU A 366 6.73 -7.68 5.47
C LEU A 366 7.33 -6.47 6.16
N PHE A 367 7.63 -5.42 5.41
CA PHE A 367 7.82 -4.10 5.97
C PHE A 367 7.07 -3.06 5.16
N VAL A 368 6.64 -2.00 5.84
CA VAL A 368 6.11 -0.81 5.19
C VAL A 368 7.17 0.27 5.14
N LEU A 369 7.10 1.11 4.12
CA LEU A 369 7.94 2.28 3.90
C LEU A 369 7.05 3.52 3.82
N ARG A 370 7.44 4.61 4.50
CA ARG A 370 6.75 5.90 4.38
C ARG A 370 7.39 6.75 3.29
N ARG A 371 6.67 6.98 2.18
CA ARG A 371 7.17 7.78 1.04
C ARG A 371 7.62 9.18 1.47
N ALA A 372 6.86 9.83 2.35
CA ALA A 372 7.18 11.16 2.88
C ALA A 372 8.47 11.23 3.71
N ALA A 373 8.91 10.10 4.27
CA ALA A 373 10.17 10.01 5.01
C ALA A 373 11.34 9.64 4.08
N LEU A 374 11.10 8.73 3.13
CA LEU A 374 12.14 8.26 2.22
C LEU A 374 12.56 9.34 1.21
N LEU A 375 11.62 10.04 0.57
CA LEU A 375 11.95 10.95 -0.54
C LEU A 375 12.92 12.09 -0.14
N PRO A 376 12.73 12.81 0.99
CA PRO A 376 13.69 13.82 1.43
C PRO A 376 15.07 13.22 1.73
N LEU A 377 15.12 12.02 2.31
CA LEU A 377 16.36 11.31 2.58
C LEU A 377 17.09 10.97 1.27
N LEU A 378 16.37 10.43 0.28
CA LEU A 378 16.93 10.14 -1.03
C LEU A 378 17.42 11.41 -1.72
N ALA A 379 16.68 12.51 -1.68
CA ALA A 379 17.13 13.78 -2.24
C ALA A 379 18.47 14.25 -1.64
N ARG A 380 18.66 14.08 -0.32
CA ARG A 380 19.92 14.38 0.37
C ARG A 380 21.05 13.43 -0.04
N ILE A 381 20.76 12.13 -0.15
CA ILE A 381 21.73 11.12 -0.56
C ILE A 381 22.18 11.37 -2.00
N LEU A 382 21.23 11.53 -2.92
CA LEU A 382 21.49 11.67 -4.36
C LEU A 382 22.10 13.02 -4.74
N SER A 383 21.93 14.07 -3.93
CA SER A 383 22.61 15.35 -4.14
C SER A 383 24.09 15.31 -3.76
N THR A 384 24.54 14.29 -3.02
CA THR A 384 25.94 14.12 -2.63
C THR A 384 26.69 13.38 -3.75
N ARG A 385 27.51 14.10 -4.54
CA ARG A 385 28.21 13.57 -5.74
C ARG A 385 29.09 12.33 -5.50
N SER A 386 29.49 12.06 -4.25
CA SER A 386 30.37 10.95 -3.86
C SER A 386 29.63 9.81 -3.15
N PHE A 387 28.30 9.79 -3.15
CA PHE A 387 27.58 8.78 -2.37
C PHE A 387 27.71 7.40 -3.02
N PRO A 388 27.93 6.33 -2.22
CA PRO A 388 27.96 4.97 -2.75
C PRO A 388 26.65 4.62 -3.45
N ARG A 389 26.74 3.82 -4.51
CA ARG A 389 25.57 3.22 -5.19
C ARG A 389 24.76 2.32 -4.26
N GLU A 390 25.34 1.88 -3.16
CA GLU A 390 24.67 1.07 -2.14
C GLU A 390 24.49 1.88 -0.86
N VAL A 391 23.24 2.00 -0.41
CA VAL A 391 22.86 2.72 0.81
C VAL A 391 22.58 1.69 1.91
N PRO A 392 23.41 1.60 2.96
CA PRO A 392 23.22 0.63 4.04
C PRO A 392 21.90 0.83 4.79
N TRP A 393 21.25 -0.28 5.22
CA TRP A 393 20.00 -0.27 5.97
C TRP A 393 19.98 0.76 7.10
N ARG A 394 21.00 0.77 7.97
CA ARG A 394 21.14 1.71 9.10
C ARG A 394 21.02 3.20 8.74
N VAL A 395 21.25 3.57 7.48
CA VAL A 395 21.17 4.96 7.00
C VAL A 395 19.74 5.33 6.61
N TRP A 396 18.96 4.40 6.06
CA TRP A 396 17.65 4.69 5.47
C TRP A 396 16.48 3.92 6.10
N GLY A 397 16.68 2.66 6.45
CA GLY A 397 15.67 1.74 6.96
C GLY A 397 14.97 2.25 8.22
N PRO A 398 15.67 2.42 9.36
CA PRO A 398 15.02 2.67 10.64
C PRO A 398 14.08 3.88 10.68
N GLN A 399 14.43 4.96 9.98
CA GLN A 399 13.65 6.21 9.96
C GLN A 399 12.48 6.18 8.96
N THR A 400 12.51 5.27 8.00
CA THR A 400 11.58 5.29 6.85
C THR A 400 10.74 4.03 6.72
N THR A 401 11.08 2.97 7.47
CA THR A 401 10.42 1.67 7.37
C THR A 401 9.96 1.11 8.72
N ARG A 402 9.04 0.15 8.71
CA ARG A 402 8.63 -0.64 9.88
C ARG A 402 8.36 -2.09 9.45
N PHE A 403 9.06 -3.05 10.04
CA PHE A 403 8.73 -4.47 9.86
C PHE A 403 7.45 -4.85 10.62
N VAL A 404 6.64 -5.67 9.98
CA VAL A 404 5.38 -6.19 10.50
C VAL A 404 5.52 -7.69 10.68
N ASP A 405 5.06 -8.19 11.82
CA ASP A 405 5.08 -9.62 12.09
C ASP A 405 3.94 -10.32 11.36
N VAL A 406 4.30 -11.05 10.30
CA VAL A 406 3.32 -11.74 9.45
C VAL A 406 2.76 -12.99 10.13
N GLU A 407 3.57 -13.69 10.92
CA GLU A 407 3.16 -14.91 11.61
C GLU A 407 2.24 -14.60 12.79
N ALA A 408 2.58 -13.60 13.60
CA ALA A 408 1.71 -13.13 14.68
C ALA A 408 0.39 -12.55 14.16
N ASP A 409 0.36 -12.11 12.90
CA ASP A 409 -0.85 -11.66 12.20
C ASP A 409 -1.73 -12.81 11.70
N GLY A 410 -1.42 -14.08 12.02
CA GLY A 410 -2.21 -15.23 11.55
C GLY A 410 -1.98 -15.53 10.07
N GLY A 411 -0.81 -15.16 9.54
CA GLY A 411 -0.41 -15.44 8.18
C GLY A 411 -1.06 -14.50 7.17
N MET A 412 -0.65 -13.22 7.16
CA MET A 412 -0.88 -12.39 5.97
C MET A 412 -0.17 -13.05 4.79
N GLY A 413 -0.90 -13.77 3.94
CA GLY A 413 -0.31 -14.37 2.75
C GLY A 413 0.27 -13.30 1.83
N MET A 414 1.26 -13.69 1.01
CA MET A 414 1.80 -12.94 -0.14
C MET A 414 0.79 -12.77 -1.27
N HIS A 415 -0.48 -12.54 -0.94
CA HIS A 415 -1.47 -12.26 -1.96
C HIS A 415 -1.25 -10.85 -2.49
N PRO A 416 -1.42 -10.65 -3.81
CA PRO A 416 -1.30 -9.35 -4.46
C PRO A 416 -2.46 -8.40 -4.11
N CYS A 417 -3.01 -8.52 -2.91
CA CYS A 417 -4.10 -7.71 -2.40
C CYS A 417 -3.67 -6.28 -2.17
N THR A 418 -4.61 -5.35 -2.34
CA THR A 418 -4.43 -3.98 -1.86
C THR A 418 -4.63 -3.90 -0.35
N THR A 419 -3.59 -4.15 0.43
CA THR A 419 -3.64 -4.05 1.91
C THR A 419 -3.32 -2.65 2.44
N LEU A 420 -3.01 -1.68 1.57
CA LEU A 420 -2.65 -0.32 1.96
C LEU A 420 -3.38 0.75 1.14
N ALA A 421 -3.72 1.85 1.81
CA ALA A 421 -4.21 3.07 1.17
C ALA A 421 -3.79 4.28 2.01
N GLY A 422 -3.03 5.20 1.39
CA GLY A 422 -2.49 6.33 2.13
C GLY A 422 -1.55 5.89 3.24
N GLU A 423 -1.76 6.38 4.45
CA GLU A 423 -0.95 6.04 5.64
C GLU A 423 -1.47 4.83 6.43
N ARG A 424 -2.40 4.03 5.85
CA ARG A 424 -3.04 2.90 6.53
C ARG A 424 -2.68 1.58 5.87
N LEU A 425 -2.45 0.57 6.70
CA LEU A 425 -2.29 -0.84 6.36
C LEU A 425 -3.40 -1.64 7.05
N VAL A 426 -4.06 -2.55 6.35
CA VAL A 426 -5.09 -3.44 6.89
C VAL A 426 -4.66 -4.89 6.80
N SER A 427 -5.08 -5.67 7.79
CA SER A 427 -4.90 -7.11 7.80
C SER A 427 -6.02 -7.80 8.57
N VAL A 428 -6.15 -9.11 8.37
CA VAL A 428 -6.92 -9.97 9.28
C VAL A 428 -5.92 -10.51 10.27
N CYS A 429 -6.24 -10.46 11.56
CA CYS A 429 -5.43 -11.14 12.57
C CYS A 429 -6.18 -12.32 13.18
N GLY A 430 -5.48 -13.45 13.30
CA GLY A 430 -5.92 -14.56 14.15
C GLY A 430 -5.95 -14.15 15.62
N GLY A 431 -6.67 -14.90 16.46
CA GLY A 431 -6.80 -14.67 17.90
C GLY A 431 -5.51 -14.91 18.72
N GLY A 432 -4.40 -14.35 18.27
CA GLY A 432 -3.09 -14.37 18.91
C GLY A 432 -3.01 -13.49 20.17
N ALA A 433 -1.98 -13.74 20.96
CA ALA A 433 -1.83 -13.38 22.38
C ALA A 433 -1.65 -11.89 22.72
N ASP A 434 -1.73 -10.97 21.75
CA ASP A 434 -1.33 -9.57 21.94
C ASP A 434 -2.29 -8.74 22.80
N PHE A 435 -3.54 -9.15 22.93
CA PHE A 435 -4.52 -8.48 23.79
C PHE A 435 -5.05 -9.45 24.85
N PRO A 436 -4.98 -9.08 26.14
CA PRO A 436 -5.54 -9.88 27.22
C PRO A 436 -7.01 -10.21 26.94
N GLY A 437 -7.35 -11.50 26.86
CA GLY A 437 -8.72 -11.97 26.62
C GLY A 437 -9.09 -12.27 25.16
N LEU A 438 -8.17 -12.12 24.19
CA LEU A 438 -8.41 -12.48 22.77
C LEU A 438 -7.86 -13.85 22.34
N VAL A 439 -7.25 -14.60 23.25
CA VAL A 439 -6.63 -15.91 22.96
C VAL A 439 -7.67 -16.90 22.44
N GLY A 440 -7.43 -17.44 21.25
CA GLY A 440 -8.30 -18.47 20.63
C GLY A 440 -9.58 -17.93 20.00
N THR A 441 -9.68 -16.61 19.77
CA THR A 441 -10.87 -16.00 19.18
C THR A 441 -10.86 -15.99 17.65
N ALA A 442 -12.07 -15.94 17.06
CA ALA A 442 -12.29 -15.82 15.63
C ALA A 442 -11.52 -14.64 15.00
N PRO A 443 -11.20 -14.69 13.69
CA PRO A 443 -10.44 -13.67 12.99
C PRO A 443 -11.02 -12.26 13.21
N ARG A 444 -10.18 -11.23 13.23
CA ARG A 444 -10.58 -9.83 13.45
C ARG A 444 -9.90 -8.91 12.43
N LEU A 445 -10.56 -7.79 12.14
CA LEU A 445 -9.98 -6.74 11.31
C LEU A 445 -8.95 -5.97 12.14
N ARG A 446 -7.75 -5.81 11.59
CA ARG A 446 -6.65 -5.01 12.15
C ARG A 446 -6.32 -3.87 11.20
N VAL A 447 -6.19 -2.66 11.73
CA VAL A 447 -5.77 -1.47 10.98
C VAL A 447 -4.57 -0.85 11.68
N ARG A 448 -3.49 -0.63 10.91
CA ARG A 448 -2.29 0.07 11.35
C ARG A 448 -2.21 1.41 10.64
N ASN A 449 -2.30 2.50 11.39
CA ASN A 449 -2.26 3.85 10.87
C ASN A 449 -0.93 4.52 11.25
N PHE A 450 -0.09 4.75 10.25
CA PHE A 450 1.24 5.36 10.37
C PHE A 450 1.20 6.90 10.26
N GLY A 451 -0.01 7.48 10.15
CA GLY A 451 -0.21 8.91 10.12
C GLY A 451 0.18 9.55 11.46
N GLU A 452 1.07 10.53 11.42
CA GLU A 452 1.55 11.26 12.60
C GLU A 452 0.38 11.88 13.41
N GLY A 453 -0.64 12.36 12.70
CA GLY A 453 -1.89 12.85 13.27
C GLY A 453 -2.66 11.83 14.10
N ALA A 454 -2.77 10.61 13.58
CA ALA A 454 -3.43 9.50 14.25
C ALA A 454 -2.66 9.11 15.51
N VAL A 455 -1.34 8.95 15.41
CA VAL A 455 -0.46 8.61 16.54
C VAL A 455 -0.58 9.62 17.67
N ARG A 456 -0.43 10.93 17.37
CA ARG A 456 -0.58 12.00 18.38
C ARG A 456 -1.97 11.98 19.04
N THR A 457 -3.01 11.77 18.23
CA THR A 457 -4.40 11.76 18.73
C THR A 457 -4.66 10.54 19.62
N ALA A 458 -4.20 9.35 19.23
CA ALA A 458 -4.32 8.13 20.02
C ALA A 458 -3.54 8.21 21.33
N ARG A 459 -2.28 8.68 21.32
CA ARG A 459 -1.48 8.91 22.54
C ARG A 459 -2.23 9.79 23.53
N ARG A 460 -2.73 10.95 23.08
CA ARG A 460 -3.50 11.87 23.92
C ARG A 460 -4.75 11.21 24.51
N ARG A 461 -5.50 10.46 23.71
CA ARG A 461 -6.72 9.75 24.17
C ARG A 461 -6.39 8.65 25.18
N ILE A 462 -5.33 7.88 24.95
CA ILE A 462 -4.87 6.83 25.88
C ILE A 462 -4.41 7.46 27.20
N THR A 463 -3.68 8.57 27.18
CA THR A 463 -3.29 9.28 28.41
C THR A 463 -4.50 9.83 29.17
N GLN A 464 -5.52 10.32 28.47
CA GLN A 464 -6.70 10.94 29.08
C GLN A 464 -7.74 9.93 29.59
N LEU A 465 -7.92 8.80 28.89
CA LEU A 465 -9.02 7.86 29.09
C LEU A 465 -8.56 6.43 29.40
N GLY A 466 -7.28 6.14 29.20
CA GLY A 466 -6.74 4.80 29.38
C GLY A 466 -6.77 4.38 30.85
N THR A 467 -6.99 3.09 31.08
CA THR A 467 -7.07 2.48 32.42
C THR A 467 -5.69 2.15 33.00
N GLY A 468 -4.61 2.75 32.47
CA GLY A 468 -3.22 2.39 32.78
C GLY A 468 -2.70 1.16 32.02
N SER A 469 -3.54 0.50 31.21
CA SER A 469 -3.19 -0.72 30.45
C SER A 469 -2.35 -0.48 29.19
N GLY A 470 -2.05 0.78 28.85
CA GLY A 470 -1.33 1.14 27.62
C GLY A 470 -2.18 1.08 26.34
N TYR A 471 -3.48 0.75 26.45
CA TYR A 471 -4.42 0.78 25.34
C TYR A 471 -5.74 1.44 25.74
N LEU A 472 -6.52 1.84 24.75
CA LEU A 472 -7.88 2.34 24.88
C LEU A 472 -8.85 1.28 24.36
N GLU A 473 -9.79 0.88 25.19
CA GLU A 473 -10.90 0.01 24.80
C GLU A 473 -12.13 0.87 24.46
N THR A 474 -12.73 0.62 23.30
CA THR A 474 -14.00 1.23 22.89
C THR A 474 -15.07 0.17 22.67
N GLU A 475 -16.28 0.57 22.30
CA GLU A 475 -17.34 -0.35 21.91
C GLU A 475 -16.99 -1.18 20.67
N THR A 476 -16.17 -0.64 19.76
CA THR A 476 -15.93 -1.22 18.44
C THR A 476 -14.50 -1.71 18.23
N ALA A 477 -13.52 -1.23 19.02
CA ALA A 477 -12.12 -1.61 18.83
C ALA A 477 -11.28 -1.56 20.12
N TYR A 478 -10.14 -2.23 20.08
CA TYR A 478 -9.00 -1.98 20.95
C TYR A 478 -7.99 -1.12 20.19
N VAL A 479 -7.50 -0.05 20.82
CA VAL A 479 -6.58 0.90 20.20
C VAL A 479 -5.33 1.05 21.05
N ARG A 480 -4.16 0.78 20.48
CA ARG A 480 -2.86 1.04 21.13
C ARG A 480 -1.95 1.85 20.23
N VAL A 481 -0.96 2.50 20.83
CA VAL A 481 0.15 3.11 20.09
C VAL A 481 1.33 2.17 20.18
N VAL A 482 1.81 1.73 19.03
CA VAL A 482 3.07 1.00 18.94
C VAL A 482 4.18 2.03 18.75
N GLU A 483 5.04 2.11 19.75
CA GLU A 483 6.07 3.13 19.83
C GLU A 483 7.24 2.85 18.89
N ALA A 484 8.07 3.89 18.72
CA ALA A 484 9.36 3.76 18.07
C ALA A 484 10.24 2.77 18.84
N GLU A 485 10.92 1.90 18.12
CA GLU A 485 11.92 1.00 18.66
C GLU A 485 13.24 1.78 18.82
N GLU A 486 13.89 1.59 19.96
CA GLU A 486 15.25 2.09 20.18
C GLU A 486 16.25 1.06 19.64
N PRO A 487 17.39 1.51 19.09
CA PRO A 487 18.47 0.59 18.76
C PRO A 487 18.89 -0.13 20.04
N LEU A 488 19.01 -1.47 19.98
CA LEU A 488 19.48 -2.25 21.11
C LEU A 488 20.86 -1.75 21.54
N SER A 489 21.06 -1.64 22.84
CA SER A 489 22.38 -1.32 23.37
C SER A 489 23.35 -2.48 23.07
N PRO A 490 24.65 -2.23 22.87
CA PRO A 490 25.62 -3.31 22.61
C PRO A 490 25.59 -4.43 23.67
N ALA A 491 25.28 -4.11 24.93
CA ALA A 491 25.18 -5.09 26.00
C ALA A 491 23.94 -6.02 25.89
N GLU A 492 22.84 -5.51 25.33
CA GLU A 492 21.65 -6.30 25.04
C GLU A 492 21.88 -7.24 23.85
N GLU A 493 22.67 -6.83 22.86
CA GLU A 493 23.06 -7.69 21.73
C GLU A 493 23.80 -8.96 22.19
N ASP A 494 24.77 -8.82 23.10
CA ASP A 494 25.56 -9.93 23.64
C ASP A 494 24.68 -10.93 24.43
N THR A 495 23.69 -10.43 25.17
CA THR A 495 22.82 -11.26 26.02
C THR A 495 21.85 -12.12 25.18
N ILE A 496 21.38 -11.59 24.05
CA ILE A 496 20.42 -12.31 23.20
C ILE A 496 21.07 -13.46 22.44
N THR A 497 22.34 -13.33 22.05
CA THR A 497 23.10 -14.38 21.37
C THR A 497 23.24 -15.64 22.24
N LEU A 498 23.38 -15.47 23.56
CA LEU A 498 23.55 -16.56 24.53
C LEU A 498 22.22 -17.26 24.89
N ALA A 499 21.08 -16.58 24.80
CA ALA A 499 19.78 -17.13 25.19
C ALA A 499 19.20 -18.16 24.18
N HIS A 500 19.74 -18.22 22.96
CA HIS A 500 19.32 -19.20 21.95
C HIS A 500 19.81 -20.64 22.22
N GLU A 501 20.72 -20.84 23.18
CA GLU A 501 21.34 -22.16 23.41
C GLU A 501 20.66 -23.01 24.51
N LEU A 502 19.72 -22.48 25.32
CA LEU A 502 19.10 -23.25 26.43
C LEU A 502 17.64 -22.87 26.72
N PRO A 503 16.67 -23.80 26.56
CA PRO A 503 15.28 -23.58 26.98
C PRO A 503 14.97 -24.27 28.32
N SER A 504 15.01 -23.56 29.44
CA SER A 504 14.44 -24.07 30.71
C SER A 504 14.23 -23.00 31.78
N SER A 505 13.19 -22.16 31.67
CA SER A 505 12.47 -21.61 32.84
C SER A 505 11.23 -20.80 32.42
N PRO A 506 10.06 -20.97 33.06
CA PRO A 506 8.88 -20.14 32.83
C PRO A 506 9.04 -18.76 33.49
N VAL A 507 9.01 -17.69 32.69
CA VAL A 507 9.08 -16.29 33.14
C VAL A 507 7.66 -15.70 33.26
N SER A 508 7.46 -14.83 34.26
CA SER A 508 6.19 -14.19 34.59
C SER A 508 5.76 -13.15 33.53
N PRO A 509 4.47 -13.05 33.15
CA PRO A 509 3.99 -12.28 32.00
C PRO A 509 3.85 -10.76 32.20
N ALA A 510 4.07 -10.22 33.40
CA ALA A 510 3.81 -8.80 33.68
C ALA A 510 4.96 -7.83 33.29
N SER A 511 6.11 -8.37 32.88
CA SER A 511 7.27 -7.59 32.46
C SER A 511 8.07 -8.33 31.39
N ALA A 512 7.39 -9.01 30.47
CA ALA A 512 8.08 -9.67 29.36
C ALA A 512 8.91 -8.61 28.61
N PRO A 513 10.24 -8.71 28.58
CA PRO A 513 11.06 -7.79 27.80
C PRO A 513 10.60 -7.85 26.35
N ALA A 514 10.83 -6.77 25.60
CA ALA A 514 10.56 -6.66 24.16
C ALA A 514 11.34 -7.68 23.29
N SER A 515 11.85 -8.78 23.87
CA SER A 515 12.87 -9.66 23.34
C SER A 515 12.42 -11.11 23.11
N SER A 516 11.13 -11.45 23.16
CA SER A 516 10.69 -12.68 22.48
C SER A 516 10.81 -12.41 20.98
N ARG A 517 11.99 -12.67 20.42
CA ARG A 517 12.29 -12.41 19.01
C ARG A 517 11.21 -13.08 18.16
N ARG A 518 10.61 -12.29 17.27
CA ARG A 518 9.62 -12.76 16.31
C ARG A 518 10.27 -13.82 15.43
N PRO A 519 9.64 -14.97 15.18
CA PRO A 519 10.26 -16.05 14.40
C PRO A 519 10.71 -15.60 13.02
N SER A 520 9.97 -14.67 12.39
CA SER A 520 10.35 -14.03 11.14
C SER A 520 11.72 -13.33 11.21
N PHE A 521 12.16 -12.82 12.36
CA PHE A 521 13.46 -12.15 12.46
C PHE A 521 14.66 -13.09 12.58
N LEU A 522 14.44 -14.41 12.67
CA LEU A 522 15.53 -15.39 12.72
C LEU A 522 16.28 -15.54 11.39
N ALA A 523 15.72 -15.02 10.30
CA ALA A 523 16.38 -15.02 8.99
C ALA A 523 17.56 -14.03 8.90
N PHE A 524 17.59 -13.01 9.76
CA PHE A 524 18.61 -11.97 9.74
C PHE A 524 19.83 -12.36 10.59
N GLU A 525 21.02 -11.98 10.13
CA GLU A 525 22.28 -12.21 10.85
C GLU A 525 22.29 -11.47 12.19
N ASN A 526 21.81 -10.22 12.21
CA ASN A 526 21.58 -9.46 13.43
C ASN A 526 20.15 -8.88 13.44
N ALA A 527 19.25 -9.51 14.20
CA ALA A 527 17.89 -9.02 14.38
C ALA A 527 17.82 -7.61 15.02
N ALA A 528 18.86 -7.16 15.73
CA ALA A 528 18.94 -5.81 16.29
C ALA A 528 18.97 -4.72 15.22
N GLU A 529 19.45 -5.05 14.01
CA GLU A 529 19.45 -4.11 12.87
C GLU A 529 18.03 -3.85 12.34
N VAL A 530 17.09 -4.74 12.64
CA VAL A 530 15.70 -4.70 12.19
C VAL A 530 14.85 -3.86 13.16
N TYR A 531 15.34 -2.68 13.52
CA TYR A 531 14.60 -1.72 14.35
C TYR A 531 13.97 -0.61 13.52
N SER A 532 12.90 -0.02 14.03
CA SER A 532 12.17 1.05 13.38
C SER A 532 11.78 2.17 14.33
N THR A 533 12.09 3.40 13.94
CA THR A 533 11.67 4.60 14.66
C THR A 533 10.31 5.12 14.19
N LEU A 534 9.56 4.35 13.40
CA LEU A 534 8.23 4.72 12.91
C LEU A 534 7.16 4.21 13.89
N PRO A 535 6.52 5.10 14.68
CA PRO A 535 5.38 4.71 15.49
C PRO A 535 4.13 4.58 14.63
N TYR A 536 3.15 3.82 15.11
CA TYR A 536 1.83 3.72 14.49
C TYR A 536 0.73 3.50 15.52
N VAL A 537 -0.51 3.79 15.12
CA VAL A 537 -1.70 3.39 15.86
C VAL A 537 -2.13 2.04 15.36
N GLU A 538 -2.36 1.10 16.27
CA GLU A 538 -2.96 -0.19 15.95
C GLU A 538 -4.37 -0.25 16.52
N SER A 539 -5.32 -0.53 15.63
CA SER A 539 -6.74 -0.70 15.95
C SER A 539 -7.18 -2.11 15.59
N ILE A 540 -7.77 -2.85 16.53
CA ILE A 540 -8.29 -4.21 16.31
C ILE A 540 -9.78 -4.24 16.59
N SER A 541 -10.57 -4.78 15.67
CA SER A 541 -12.03 -4.82 15.80
C SER A 541 -12.47 -5.73 16.95
N ARG A 542 -13.50 -5.29 17.68
CA ARG A 542 -14.20 -6.10 18.69
C ARG A 542 -15.15 -7.12 18.09
N ALA A 543 -15.70 -6.83 16.92
CA ALA A 543 -16.39 -7.83 16.12
C ALA A 543 -15.35 -8.76 15.47
N SER A 544 -15.62 -10.05 15.50
CA SER A 544 -14.94 -11.01 14.64
C SER A 544 -15.43 -10.87 13.20
N CYS A 545 -14.65 -11.38 12.27
CA CYS A 545 -14.97 -11.53 10.86
C CYS A 545 -14.65 -12.95 10.39
N THR A 546 -15.17 -13.31 9.22
CA THR A 546 -14.89 -14.60 8.55
C THR A 546 -13.99 -14.41 7.33
N TYR A 547 -13.35 -13.25 7.21
CA TYR A 547 -12.52 -12.91 6.06
C TYR A 547 -11.23 -13.72 6.05
N ASP A 548 -10.89 -14.29 4.90
CA ASP A 548 -9.60 -14.91 4.62
C ASP A 548 -8.59 -13.88 4.10
N ALA A 549 -9.08 -12.80 3.48
CA ALA A 549 -8.29 -11.67 3.03
C ALA A 549 -9.05 -10.35 3.19
N VAL A 550 -8.31 -9.25 3.27
CA VAL A 550 -8.87 -7.89 3.28
C VAL A 550 -8.15 -7.01 2.28
N GLU A 551 -8.89 -6.10 1.67
CA GLU A 551 -8.38 -5.02 0.85
C GLU A 551 -8.86 -3.67 1.36
N ILE A 552 -8.12 -2.59 1.15
CA ILE A 552 -8.48 -1.24 1.59
C ILE A 552 -8.59 -0.28 0.41
N GLY A 553 -9.72 0.42 0.35
CA GLY A 553 -9.91 1.59 -0.50
C GLY A 553 -9.72 2.89 0.28
N PHE A 554 -10.12 4.02 -0.27
CA PHE A 554 -9.93 5.32 0.40
C PHE A 554 -10.75 5.46 1.69
N GLU A 555 -11.97 4.90 1.72
CA GLU A 555 -12.91 5.01 2.85
C GLU A 555 -13.56 3.67 3.25
N SER A 556 -13.05 2.55 2.72
CA SER A 556 -13.65 1.23 2.92
C SER A 556 -12.60 0.14 3.04
N VAL A 557 -12.99 -0.96 3.68
CA VAL A 557 -12.31 -2.26 3.62
C VAL A 557 -13.21 -3.25 2.90
N VAL A 558 -12.65 -4.03 1.98
CA VAL A 558 -13.32 -5.18 1.37
C VAL A 558 -12.81 -6.44 2.04
N GLY A 559 -13.65 -7.07 2.86
CA GLY A 559 -13.38 -8.39 3.42
C GLY A 559 -13.78 -9.47 2.43
N VAL A 560 -12.90 -10.43 2.15
CA VAL A 560 -13.10 -11.50 1.17
C VAL A 560 -12.99 -12.86 1.85
N GLU A 561 -13.90 -13.74 1.52
CA GLU A 561 -13.93 -15.13 1.98
C GLU A 561 -13.78 -16.06 0.77
N PHE A 562 -12.83 -16.98 0.85
CA PHE A 562 -12.52 -17.93 -0.22
C PHE A 562 -13.18 -19.29 0.01
N GLY A 563 -13.59 -19.93 -1.08
CA GLY A 563 -14.03 -21.32 -1.10
C GLY A 563 -12.87 -22.30 -1.31
N ALA A 564 -13.19 -23.60 -1.31
CA ALA A 564 -12.22 -24.69 -1.46
C ALA A 564 -11.45 -24.69 -2.81
N SER A 565 -11.94 -23.99 -3.83
CA SER A 565 -11.43 -23.99 -5.20
C SER A 565 -10.78 -22.67 -5.63
N LEU A 566 -10.28 -21.86 -4.69
CA LEU A 566 -9.76 -20.51 -4.96
C LEU A 566 -10.81 -19.52 -5.53
N ALA A 567 -12.09 -19.91 -5.53
CA ALA A 567 -13.19 -19.02 -5.87
C ALA A 567 -13.50 -18.11 -4.68
N VAL A 568 -13.92 -16.87 -4.95
CA VAL A 568 -14.48 -16.01 -3.91
C VAL A 568 -15.87 -16.51 -3.58
N ARG A 569 -16.07 -16.89 -2.31
CA ARG A 569 -17.36 -17.36 -1.78
C ARG A 569 -18.26 -16.18 -1.44
N SER A 570 -17.72 -15.21 -0.73
CA SER A 570 -18.43 -14.01 -0.32
C SER A 570 -17.46 -12.83 -0.20
N ALA A 571 -17.99 -11.63 -0.29
CA ALA A 571 -17.24 -10.43 0.05
C ALA A 571 -18.15 -9.38 0.68
N GLU A 572 -17.58 -8.58 1.59
CA GLU A 572 -18.26 -7.51 2.29
C GLU A 572 -17.47 -6.21 2.16
N VAL A 573 -18.14 -5.14 1.73
CA VAL A 573 -17.59 -3.79 1.72
C VAL A 573 -18.01 -3.10 3.02
N VAL A 574 -17.04 -2.87 3.90
CA VAL A 574 -17.19 -2.18 5.19
C VAL A 574 -16.70 -0.74 5.05
N ARG A 575 -17.55 0.25 5.29
CA ARG A 575 -17.19 1.68 5.19
C ARG A 575 -16.87 2.29 6.55
N PHE A 576 -15.95 3.27 6.55
CA PHE A 576 -15.60 4.07 7.73
C PHE A 576 -15.77 5.59 7.49
N GLY A 577 -16.02 6.04 6.26
CA GLY A 577 -16.18 7.47 5.90
C GLY A 577 -17.15 7.70 4.76
#